data_AF-A0A9E3FJ83-F1
#
_entry.id   AF-A0A9E3FJ83-F1
#
_cell.length_a   1.000
_cell.length_b   1.000
_cell.length_c   1.000
_cell.angle_alpha   90.00
_cell.angle_beta   90.00
_cell.angle_gamma   90.00
#
_symmetry.space_group_name_H-M   'P 1'
#
loop_
_entity.id
_entity.type
_entity.pdbx_description
1 polymer ?
#
loop_
_entity_poly.entity_id
_entity_poly.type
_entity_poly.pdbx_seq_one_letter_code
_entity_poly.pdbx_strand_id
1 'polypeptide(L)'
;MSITRTPLRRFFPTLALLAALLVALTALRGPAQTNPNCETPPGQGKVTAWKQGETVNVWIGPDFTGPQVQAIKDQLAKWRNAGGANVTFNYVSTSADAGPGSSGGGRPILFISRVTPRESGAGAQGETRGFSTTYGTRGDSFMEINPGVTDPTAFNHVVSHETGHTFGLADCGSCTQNSTAMTLPSSPSLNAAGGHDGPTDCDSNKAKENAGYTNTTAGGNPCTGVSCGSRYYVDPDTCQCVYNYEYTNEHWACPVLVDVNGDGFELTTPENGVYFDVNAEGHLERITWTAAGVDDAWLVLDRNDNGVIDNGSELFGNAASQPAPLPGEEANGFRALAEYDKPAEGGNGDEVINALDPVFQRLRLWQDRNHNAISEPGELYALPALDVVGISLKYKESKRVDKYGNHFMYRSKVYDSQSARVGRWAWDVTLMSY
;
A
#
# COMPACT_ATOMS: atom_id res chain seq x y z
N MET A 1 -51.21 -1.73 74.46
CA MET A 1 -50.21 -0.64 74.57
C MET A 1 -48.90 -1.16 74.00
N SER A 2 -48.25 -0.36 73.15
CA SER A 2 -47.00 -0.62 72.41
C SER A 2 -47.12 -1.37 71.07
N ILE A 3 -47.26 -0.57 70.00
CA ILE A 3 -46.98 -0.93 68.61
C ILE A 3 -45.51 -0.53 68.36
N THR A 4 -44.61 -1.50 68.24
CA THR A 4 -43.21 -1.27 67.86
C THR A 4 -43.08 -1.20 66.34
N ARG A 5 -42.70 -0.02 65.83
CA ARG A 5 -42.42 0.24 64.41
C ARG A 5 -41.07 -0.34 63.99
N THR A 6 -41.07 -1.11 62.91
CA THR A 6 -39.88 -1.55 62.17
C THR A 6 -39.28 -0.38 61.36
N PRO A 7 -37.95 -0.18 61.29
CA PRO A 7 -37.36 0.82 60.42
C PRO A 7 -37.12 0.26 59.00
N LEU A 8 -37.49 1.05 57.98
CA LEU A 8 -37.10 0.84 56.58
C LEU A 8 -35.56 0.89 56.45
N ARG A 9 -34.93 -0.22 56.05
CA ARG A 9 -33.59 -0.17 55.44
C ARG A 9 -33.73 0.11 53.96
N ARG A 10 -33.30 1.31 53.55
CA ARG A 10 -33.18 1.72 52.16
C ARG A 10 -32.09 0.90 51.47
N PHE A 11 -32.45 0.28 50.34
CA PHE A 11 -31.52 -0.14 49.29
C PHE A 11 -30.76 1.07 48.78
N PHE A 12 -29.43 1.08 48.83
CA PHE A 12 -28.49 1.79 47.92
C PHE A 12 -27.06 1.47 48.42
N PRO A 13 -26.30 0.62 47.71
CA PRO A 13 -25.22 1.19 46.89
C PRO A 13 -24.89 0.33 45.65
N THR A 14 -25.36 0.72 44.47
CA THR A 14 -24.83 0.20 43.19
C THR A 14 -24.44 1.30 42.21
N LEU A 15 -24.76 2.57 42.48
CA LEU A 15 -24.36 3.69 41.62
C LEU A 15 -22.95 4.23 41.89
N ALA A 16 -22.42 4.11 43.12
CA ALA A 16 -21.12 4.66 43.47
C ALA A 16 -19.94 3.89 42.85
N LEU A 17 -20.09 2.57 42.62
CA LEU A 17 -19.05 1.75 42.01
C LEU A 17 -18.95 1.98 40.49
N LEU A 18 -20.07 2.25 39.81
CA LEU A 18 -20.08 2.55 38.37
C LEU A 18 -19.48 3.93 38.07
N ALA A 19 -19.70 4.92 38.92
CA ALA A 19 -19.11 6.25 38.76
C ALA A 19 -17.57 6.22 38.96
N ALA A 20 -17.07 5.41 39.89
CA ALA A 20 -15.63 5.24 40.10
C ALA A 20 -14.94 4.50 38.93
N LEU A 21 -15.62 3.55 38.28
CA LEU A 21 -15.10 2.86 37.09
C LEU A 21 -15.07 3.77 35.86
N LEU A 22 -16.04 4.69 35.73
CA LEU A 22 -16.09 5.65 34.61
C LEU A 22 -15.04 6.76 34.74
N VAL A 23 -14.69 7.16 35.98
CA VAL A 23 -13.63 8.16 36.26
C VAL A 23 -12.23 7.52 36.15
N ALA A 24 -12.09 6.22 36.36
CA ALA A 24 -10.83 5.51 36.13
C ALA A 24 -10.53 5.32 34.62
N LEU A 25 -11.55 5.20 33.77
CA LEU A 25 -11.36 5.10 32.31
C LEU A 25 -10.98 6.44 31.64
N THR A 26 -11.30 7.58 32.25
CA THR A 26 -10.88 8.90 31.76
C THR A 26 -9.45 9.26 32.18
N ALA A 27 -8.88 8.60 33.20
CA ALA A 27 -7.55 8.86 33.73
C ALA A 27 -6.39 8.14 32.99
N LEU A 28 -6.68 7.35 31.95
CA LEU A 28 -5.66 6.76 31.06
C LEU A 28 -5.36 7.62 29.83
N ARG A 29 -6.01 8.78 29.69
CA ARG A 29 -5.59 9.80 28.73
C ARG A 29 -4.54 10.67 29.41
N GLY A 30 -3.26 10.37 29.20
CA GLY A 30 -2.22 11.38 29.42
C GLY A 30 -2.63 12.68 28.72
N PRO A 31 -2.41 13.85 29.31
CA PRO A 31 -2.70 15.11 28.63
C PRO A 31 -1.96 15.12 27.30
N ALA A 32 -2.65 15.51 26.22
CA ALA A 32 -1.97 15.84 24.96
C ALA A 32 -0.82 16.79 25.30
N GLN A 33 0.40 16.45 24.88
CA GLN A 33 1.54 17.33 25.10
C GLN A 33 1.35 18.58 24.27
N THR A 34 0.82 19.63 24.89
CA THR A 34 0.71 20.95 24.29
C THR A 34 2.14 21.47 24.06
N ASN A 35 2.57 21.53 22.80
CA ASN A 35 3.84 22.14 22.41
C ASN A 35 3.57 23.58 21.93
N PRO A 36 3.83 24.60 22.75
CA PRO A 36 3.50 26.00 22.40
C PRO A 36 4.37 26.55 21.26
N ASN A 37 5.46 25.86 20.91
CA ASN A 37 6.36 26.20 19.80
C ASN A 37 6.21 25.22 18.64
N CYS A 38 5.06 24.52 18.53
CA CYS A 38 4.85 23.63 17.42
C CYS A 38 4.84 24.39 16.10
N GLU A 39 5.31 23.73 15.05
CA GLU A 39 5.24 24.23 13.69
C GLU A 39 4.25 23.38 12.91
N THR A 40 3.53 24.00 11.98
CA THR A 40 2.53 23.30 11.17
C THR A 40 3.23 22.56 10.02
N PRO A 41 3.18 21.22 9.98
CA PRO A 41 3.77 20.48 8.87
C PRO A 41 2.98 20.67 7.56
N PRO A 42 3.57 20.35 6.40
CA PRO A 42 2.82 20.33 5.14
C PRO A 42 1.75 19.23 5.15
N GLY A 43 0.75 19.37 4.28
CA GLY A 43 -0.32 18.40 4.10
C GLY A 43 -0.27 17.70 2.75
N GLN A 44 -0.76 16.46 2.70
CA GLN A 44 -0.86 15.64 1.49
C GLN A 44 -2.32 15.49 0.99
N GLY A 45 -3.27 16.21 1.58
CA GLY A 45 -4.68 16.21 1.17
C GLY A 45 -5.52 15.04 1.73
N LYS A 46 -6.77 14.96 1.29
CA LYS A 46 -7.79 14.06 1.86
C LYS A 46 -7.58 12.58 1.52
N VAL A 47 -7.06 12.31 0.33
CA VAL A 47 -6.84 10.95 -0.18
C VAL A 47 -5.81 10.17 0.65
N THR A 48 -4.93 10.88 1.35
CA THR A 48 -3.88 10.30 2.21
C THR A 48 -4.27 10.20 3.69
N ALA A 49 -5.48 10.63 4.07
CA ALA A 49 -5.98 10.58 5.44
C ALA A 49 -7.17 9.62 5.62
N TRP A 50 -7.20 8.86 6.72
CA TRP A 50 -8.40 8.09 7.08
C TRP A 50 -9.57 9.02 7.42
N LYS A 51 -10.80 8.56 7.15
CA LYS A 51 -12.02 9.32 7.47
C LYS A 51 -12.22 9.46 8.98
N GLN A 52 -12.98 10.47 9.38
CA GLN A 52 -13.35 10.66 10.78
C GLN A 52 -14.18 9.46 11.28
N GLY A 53 -13.86 8.95 12.47
CA GLY A 53 -14.55 7.81 13.08
C GLY A 53 -14.19 6.46 12.46
N GLU A 54 -13.19 6.40 11.58
CA GLU A 54 -12.77 5.16 10.94
C GLU A 54 -12.37 4.11 11.97
N THR A 55 -12.74 2.85 11.72
CA THR A 55 -12.17 1.73 12.47
C THR A 55 -11.15 1.03 11.58
N VAL A 56 -9.88 1.11 11.98
CA VAL A 56 -8.75 0.52 11.26
C VAL A 56 -8.35 -0.78 11.96
N ASN A 57 -8.32 -1.88 11.22
CA ASN A 57 -7.73 -3.13 11.71
C ASN A 57 -6.20 -2.98 11.70
N VAL A 58 -5.54 -3.27 12.81
CA VAL A 58 -4.07 -3.14 12.92
C VAL A 58 -3.47 -4.52 13.07
N TRP A 59 -2.66 -4.91 12.09
CA TRP A 59 -1.83 -6.10 12.17
C TRP A 59 -0.38 -5.68 12.38
N ILE A 60 0.24 -6.21 13.44
CA ILE A 60 1.65 -5.96 13.77
C ILE A 60 2.42 -7.24 13.46
N GLY A 61 3.45 -7.13 12.62
CA GLY A 61 4.27 -8.25 12.19
C GLY A 61 4.95 -8.99 13.35
N PRO A 62 5.31 -10.27 13.17
CA PRO A 62 5.85 -11.11 14.23
C PRO A 62 7.29 -10.73 14.65
N ASP A 63 8.01 -9.98 13.82
CA ASP A 63 9.43 -9.66 13.99
C ASP A 63 9.69 -8.49 14.97
N PHE A 64 8.64 -7.93 15.57
CA PHE A 64 8.75 -6.94 16.64
C PHE A 64 8.88 -7.62 18.01
N THR A 65 9.78 -7.10 18.84
CA THR A 65 9.86 -7.51 20.25
C THR A 65 8.63 -7.05 21.04
N GLY A 66 8.33 -7.70 22.17
CA GLY A 66 7.22 -7.30 23.05
C GLY A 66 7.21 -5.80 23.43
N PRO A 67 8.35 -5.20 23.82
CA PRO A 67 8.45 -3.76 24.05
C PRO A 67 8.13 -2.91 22.82
N GLN A 68 8.58 -3.32 21.62
CA GLN A 68 8.29 -2.60 20.38
C GLN A 68 6.80 -2.68 20.01
N VAL A 69 6.17 -3.85 20.18
CA VAL A 69 4.72 -4.00 19.98
C VAL A 69 3.95 -3.05 20.90
N GLN A 70 4.39 -2.91 22.16
CA GLN A 70 3.76 -1.97 23.09
C GLN A 70 4.00 -0.50 22.66
N ALA A 71 5.22 -0.15 22.28
CA ALA A 71 5.56 1.17 21.77
C ALA A 71 4.70 1.56 20.55
N ILE A 72 4.49 0.64 19.61
CA ILE A 72 3.59 0.86 18.46
C ILE A 72 2.18 1.21 18.92
N LYS A 73 1.61 0.41 19.83
CA LYS A 73 0.27 0.63 20.37
C LYS A 73 0.14 1.97 21.08
N ASP A 74 1.18 2.35 21.83
CA ASP A 74 1.23 3.61 22.56
C ASP A 74 1.28 4.81 21.60
N GLN A 75 2.07 4.75 20.53
CA GLN A 75 2.13 5.82 19.52
C GLN A 75 0.80 5.95 18.75
N LEU A 76 0.24 4.84 18.26
CA LEU A 76 -1.08 4.86 17.61
C LEU A 76 -2.16 5.43 18.55
N ALA A 77 -2.12 5.09 19.84
CA ALA A 77 -3.08 5.59 20.82
C ALA A 77 -3.06 7.13 20.94
N LYS A 78 -1.90 7.77 20.79
CA LYS A 78 -1.77 9.24 20.79
C LYS A 78 -2.45 9.90 19.59
N TRP A 79 -2.45 9.23 18.44
CA TRP A 79 -3.02 9.74 17.19
C TRP A 79 -4.54 9.57 17.06
N ARG A 80 -5.17 8.68 17.83
CA ARG A 80 -6.61 8.35 17.73
C ARG A 80 -7.55 9.55 17.60
N ASN A 81 -7.26 10.63 18.32
CA ASN A 81 -8.09 11.83 18.34
C ASN A 81 -7.40 13.06 17.73
N ALA A 82 -6.29 12.91 17.01
CA ALA A 82 -5.61 14.00 16.33
C ALA A 82 -6.62 14.76 15.45
N GLY A 83 -6.74 16.08 15.67
CA GLY A 83 -7.70 16.91 14.92
C GLY A 83 -9.19 16.56 15.12
N GLY A 84 -9.53 15.74 16.12
CA GLY A 84 -10.88 15.22 16.31
C GLY A 84 -11.21 14.02 15.41
N ALA A 85 -10.22 13.35 14.84
CA ALA A 85 -10.39 12.22 13.92
C ALA A 85 -11.20 11.06 14.50
N ASN A 86 -11.11 10.78 15.81
CA ASN A 86 -11.81 9.69 16.49
C ASN A 86 -11.60 8.30 15.84
N VAL A 87 -10.40 8.04 15.33
CA VAL A 87 -10.02 6.75 14.74
C VAL A 87 -9.93 5.68 15.83
N THR A 88 -10.47 4.50 15.53
CA THR A 88 -10.41 3.32 16.39
C THR A 88 -9.46 2.29 15.80
N PHE A 89 -8.40 1.96 16.54
CA PHE A 89 -7.47 0.90 16.16
C PHE A 89 -7.91 -0.43 16.78
N ASN A 90 -8.25 -1.39 15.91
CA ASN A 90 -8.66 -2.74 16.29
C ASN A 90 -7.50 -3.72 16.01
N TYR A 91 -6.78 -4.12 17.06
CA TYR A 91 -5.61 -4.99 16.92
C TYR A 91 -6.01 -6.44 16.64
N VAL A 92 -5.48 -7.01 15.56
CA VAL A 92 -5.74 -8.40 15.15
C VAL A 92 -4.49 -9.27 15.32
N SER A 93 -4.69 -10.57 15.54
CA SER A 93 -3.60 -11.53 15.78
C SER A 93 -2.89 -11.98 14.51
N THR A 94 -3.62 -12.08 13.40
CA THR A 94 -3.09 -12.49 12.10
C THR A 94 -3.64 -11.58 11.01
N SER A 95 -2.96 -11.53 9.86
CA SER A 95 -3.45 -10.79 8.70
C SER A 95 -4.78 -11.34 8.19
N ALA A 96 -5.01 -12.65 8.31
CA ALA A 96 -6.28 -13.29 7.97
C ALA A 96 -7.44 -12.78 8.85
N ASP A 97 -7.18 -12.50 10.13
CA ASP A 97 -8.18 -11.95 11.06
C ASP A 97 -8.59 -10.51 10.72
N ALA A 98 -7.77 -9.80 9.94
CA ALA A 98 -8.09 -8.45 9.48
C ALA A 98 -9.25 -8.42 8.47
N GLY A 99 -9.53 -9.55 7.81
CA GLY A 99 -10.53 -9.64 6.74
C GLY A 99 -10.09 -8.98 5.42
N PRO A 100 -10.97 -8.91 4.41
CA PRO A 100 -10.68 -8.22 3.15
C PRO A 100 -10.60 -6.70 3.39
N GLY A 101 -9.54 -6.07 2.87
CA GLY A 101 -9.26 -4.64 2.99
C GLY A 101 -10.28 -3.71 2.31
N SER A 102 -10.08 -2.40 2.45
CA SER A 102 -11.13 -1.38 2.26
C SER A 102 -11.65 -1.13 0.84
N SER A 103 -11.06 -1.68 -0.23
CA SER A 103 -11.48 -1.36 -1.61
C SER A 103 -12.88 -1.89 -1.98
N GLY A 104 -13.43 -2.83 -1.19
CA GLY A 104 -14.81 -3.33 -1.31
C GLY A 104 -15.80 -2.87 -0.21
N GLY A 105 -15.47 -1.84 0.58
CA GLY A 105 -16.32 -1.36 1.69
C GLY A 105 -16.07 -2.05 3.05
N GLY A 106 -15.00 -2.84 3.15
CA GLY A 106 -14.46 -3.38 4.41
C GLY A 106 -13.74 -2.31 5.25
N ARG A 107 -13.29 -2.69 6.46
CA ARG A 107 -12.48 -1.80 7.30
C ARG A 107 -11.07 -1.70 6.73
N PRO A 108 -10.45 -0.52 6.69
CA PRO A 108 -9.05 -0.40 6.28
C PRO A 108 -8.14 -1.16 7.24
N ILE A 109 -7.04 -1.67 6.71
CA ILE A 109 -6.03 -2.40 7.46
C ILE A 109 -4.73 -1.59 7.49
N LEU A 110 -4.17 -1.37 8.67
CA LEU A 110 -2.79 -0.91 8.85
C LEU A 110 -1.90 -2.13 9.12
N PHE A 111 -1.08 -2.48 8.14
CA PHE A 111 -0.02 -3.48 8.27
C PHE A 111 1.26 -2.79 8.76
N ILE A 112 1.78 -3.24 9.89
CA ILE A 112 3.03 -2.72 10.46
C ILE A 112 4.08 -3.81 10.41
N SER A 113 5.13 -3.59 9.62
CA SER A 113 6.15 -4.59 9.33
C SER A 113 7.54 -4.11 9.72
N ARG A 114 8.39 -5.04 10.17
CA ARG A 114 9.78 -4.78 10.55
C ARG A 114 10.70 -5.12 9.38
N VAL A 115 10.76 -4.22 8.40
CA VAL A 115 11.50 -4.42 7.13
C VAL A 115 12.21 -3.14 6.73
N THR A 116 13.25 -3.27 5.92
CA THR A 116 13.87 -2.12 5.27
C THR A 116 12.80 -1.40 4.43
N PRO A 117 12.59 -0.08 4.60
CA PRO A 117 11.66 0.70 3.79
C PRO A 117 11.88 0.46 2.30
N ARG A 118 10.81 0.14 1.57
CA ARG A 118 10.91 -0.28 0.17
C ARG A 118 11.30 0.85 -0.77
N GLU A 119 10.63 2.00 -0.71
CA GLU A 119 10.86 3.09 -1.65
C GLU A 119 12.00 4.02 -1.19
N SER A 120 12.04 4.27 0.12
CA SER A 120 13.02 5.18 0.75
C SER A 120 14.38 4.49 1.01
N GLY A 121 14.42 3.16 0.93
CA GLY A 121 15.63 2.35 1.04
C GLY A 121 16.24 2.27 2.44
N ALA A 122 17.42 1.66 2.52
CA ALA A 122 18.05 1.27 3.79
C ALA A 122 18.50 2.41 4.71
N GLY A 123 18.58 3.64 4.19
CA GLY A 123 18.91 4.83 4.97
C GLY A 123 17.74 5.42 5.75
N ALA A 124 16.50 5.05 5.43
CA ALA A 124 15.30 5.58 6.07
C ALA A 124 14.96 4.82 7.36
N GLN A 125 14.45 5.54 8.37
CA GLN A 125 14.01 4.93 9.64
C GLN A 125 12.70 4.17 9.48
N GLY A 126 11.81 4.67 8.62
CA GLY A 126 10.51 4.09 8.33
C GLY A 126 9.93 4.69 7.06
N GLU A 127 8.82 4.12 6.63
CA GLU A 127 8.04 4.59 5.49
C GLU A 127 6.58 4.15 5.64
N THR A 128 5.67 5.00 5.18
CA THR A 128 4.24 4.75 5.22
C THR A 128 3.61 4.93 3.86
N ARG A 129 3.18 3.80 3.29
CA ARG A 129 2.46 3.72 2.02
C ARG A 129 0.99 3.41 2.28
N GLY A 130 0.12 3.77 1.35
CA GLY A 130 -1.30 3.50 1.51
C GLY A 130 -2.10 3.75 0.27
N PHE A 131 -3.32 3.24 0.30
CA PHE A 131 -4.25 3.26 -0.82
C PHE A 131 -5.24 4.38 -0.60
N SER A 132 -5.78 4.90 -1.69
CA SER A 132 -7.04 5.62 -1.64
C SER A 132 -8.18 4.62 -1.82
N THR A 133 -9.23 4.78 -1.04
CA THR A 133 -10.52 4.14 -1.32
C THR A 133 -11.17 4.82 -2.52
N THR A 134 -12.14 4.15 -3.15
CA THR A 134 -12.98 4.69 -4.24
C THR A 134 -13.66 6.03 -3.90
N TYR A 135 -13.68 6.43 -2.63
CA TYR A 135 -14.28 7.69 -2.14
C TYR A 135 -13.25 8.79 -1.85
N GLY A 136 -11.98 8.63 -2.26
CA GLY A 136 -10.96 9.67 -2.10
C GLY A 136 -10.52 9.89 -0.65
N THR A 137 -10.53 8.84 0.16
CA THR A 137 -9.99 8.81 1.54
C THR A 137 -9.07 7.62 1.71
N ARG A 138 -8.15 7.65 2.67
CA ARG A 138 -7.18 6.56 2.85
C ARG A 138 -7.87 5.23 3.18
N GLY A 139 -7.42 4.19 2.52
CA GLY A 139 -7.80 2.80 2.73
C GLY A 139 -6.77 2.05 3.54
N ASP A 140 -6.37 0.88 3.05
CA ASP A 140 -5.31 0.09 3.68
C ASP A 140 -3.99 0.89 3.72
N SER A 141 -3.08 0.50 4.60
CA SER A 141 -1.82 1.21 4.78
C SER A 141 -0.74 0.24 5.23
N PHE A 142 0.47 0.49 4.76
CA PHE A 142 1.67 -0.25 5.08
C PHE A 142 2.64 0.68 5.76
N MET A 143 2.96 0.39 7.01
CA MET A 143 3.99 1.07 7.79
C MET A 143 5.17 0.13 7.94
N GLU A 144 6.28 0.48 7.32
CA GLU A 144 7.51 -0.30 7.32
C GLU A 144 8.51 0.39 8.22
N ILE A 145 8.98 -0.29 9.26
CA ILE A 145 9.96 0.26 10.21
C ILE A 145 11.28 -0.49 10.05
N ASN A 146 12.34 0.26 9.76
CA ASN A 146 13.66 -0.30 9.47
C ASN A 146 14.20 -1.13 10.67
N PRO A 147 14.66 -2.38 10.43
CA PRO A 147 15.27 -3.23 11.45
C PRO A 147 16.42 -2.59 12.23
N GLY A 148 17.15 -1.64 11.62
CA GLY A 148 18.26 -0.92 12.22
C GLY A 148 17.86 0.15 13.27
N VAL A 149 16.57 0.50 13.38
CA VAL A 149 16.06 1.43 14.41
C VAL A 149 15.89 0.68 15.73
N THR A 150 16.93 0.66 16.55
CA THR A 150 17.01 -0.09 17.81
C THR A 150 16.91 0.79 19.06
N ASP A 151 17.21 2.08 18.94
CA ASP A 151 17.04 3.05 20.02
C ASP A 151 15.52 3.25 20.32
N PRO A 152 15.08 3.10 21.58
CA PRO A 152 13.66 3.22 21.93
C PRO A 152 13.04 4.58 21.63
N THR A 153 13.80 5.67 21.75
CA THR A 153 13.30 7.02 21.45
C THR A 153 13.15 7.21 19.96
N ALA A 154 14.16 6.85 19.17
CA ALA A 154 14.08 6.87 17.71
C ALA A 154 12.92 5.99 17.21
N PHE A 155 12.73 4.81 17.80
CA PHE A 155 11.62 3.90 17.48
C PHE A 155 10.25 4.54 17.72
N ASN A 156 10.05 5.19 18.87
CA ASN A 156 8.82 5.92 19.16
C ASN A 156 8.56 7.04 18.16
N HIS A 157 9.60 7.80 17.82
CA HIS A 157 9.48 8.94 16.93
C HIS A 157 9.15 8.50 15.51
N VAL A 158 9.80 7.47 14.97
CA VAL A 158 9.48 6.96 13.63
C VAL A 158 8.07 6.42 13.57
N VAL A 159 7.60 5.62 14.54
CA VAL A 159 6.22 5.12 14.52
C VAL A 159 5.22 6.27 14.58
N SER A 160 5.49 7.31 15.39
CA SER A 160 4.64 8.50 15.44
C SER A 160 4.64 9.27 14.11
N HIS A 161 5.81 9.49 13.52
CA HIS A 161 6.01 10.16 12.22
C HIS A 161 5.22 9.42 11.13
N GLU A 162 5.44 8.12 11.01
CA GLU A 162 4.76 7.25 10.07
C GLU A 162 3.24 7.23 10.26
N THR A 163 2.78 7.25 11.51
CA THR A 163 1.35 7.39 11.78
C THR A 163 0.82 8.74 11.28
N GLY A 164 1.58 9.84 11.36
CA GLY A 164 1.14 11.14 10.87
C GLY A 164 0.79 11.16 9.38
N HIS A 165 1.50 10.37 8.56
CA HIS A 165 1.16 10.19 7.15
C HIS A 165 -0.24 9.60 6.95
N THR A 166 -0.72 8.70 7.83
CA THR A 166 -2.08 8.13 7.74
C THR A 166 -3.18 9.13 8.11
N PHE A 167 -2.80 10.30 8.62
CA PHE A 167 -3.66 11.45 8.87
C PHE A 167 -3.44 12.57 7.83
N GLY A 168 -2.78 12.25 6.72
CA GLY A 168 -2.58 13.14 5.58
C GLY A 168 -1.54 14.22 5.79
N LEU A 169 -0.58 14.03 6.71
CA LEU A 169 0.55 14.94 6.90
C LEU A 169 1.73 14.52 6.01
N ALA A 170 2.51 15.50 5.54
CA ALA A 170 3.75 15.25 4.82
C ALA A 170 4.96 15.44 5.74
N ASP A 171 6.12 14.95 5.30
CA ASP A 171 7.41 15.26 5.93
C ASP A 171 7.62 16.77 6.06
N CYS A 172 8.16 17.19 7.20
CA CYS A 172 8.60 18.55 7.41
C CYS A 172 10.12 18.63 7.61
N GLY A 173 10.87 18.49 6.52
CA GLY A 173 12.33 18.64 6.54
C GLY A 173 12.81 20.07 6.88
N SER A 174 11.94 21.08 6.75
CA SER A 174 12.24 22.47 7.11
C SER A 174 11.85 22.83 8.54
N CYS A 175 11.13 21.95 9.26
CA CYS A 175 10.66 22.25 10.59
C CYS A 175 11.79 22.13 11.63
N THR A 176 11.68 22.91 12.70
CA THR A 176 12.58 22.80 13.86
C THR A 176 12.48 21.40 14.48
N GLN A 177 13.61 20.85 14.96
CA GLN A 177 13.61 19.54 15.62
C GLN A 177 12.58 19.49 16.76
N ASN A 178 11.80 18.41 16.81
CA ASN A 178 10.79 18.18 17.86
C ASN A 178 9.65 19.23 17.90
N SER A 179 9.48 20.08 16.87
CA SER A 179 8.35 21.01 16.77
C SER A 179 7.08 20.34 16.25
N THR A 180 7.20 19.27 15.47
CA THR A 180 6.11 18.47 14.91
C THR A 180 6.50 16.99 14.94
N ALA A 181 5.52 16.09 14.94
CA ALA A 181 5.74 14.66 14.72
C ALA A 181 6.42 14.37 13.37
N MET A 182 6.24 15.25 12.38
CA MET A 182 6.70 15.08 10.99
C MET A 182 8.12 15.60 10.74
N THR A 183 8.86 16.04 11.77
CA THR A 183 10.23 16.51 11.59
C THR A 183 11.17 15.33 11.36
N LEU A 184 12.00 15.43 10.32
CA LEU A 184 13.03 14.43 10.05
C LEU A 184 14.18 14.49 11.08
N PRO A 185 14.94 13.41 11.29
CA PRO A 185 16.12 13.45 12.14
C PRO A 185 17.19 14.41 11.62
N SER A 186 17.82 15.16 12.53
CA SER A 186 18.95 16.06 12.22
C SER A 186 20.25 15.35 11.80
N SER A 187 20.26 14.02 11.81
CA SER A 187 21.40 13.18 11.47
C SER A 187 20.93 11.98 10.65
N PRO A 188 21.73 11.50 9.67
CA PRO A 188 21.39 10.30 8.88
C PRO A 188 21.44 8.99 9.68
N SER A 189 21.66 9.04 11.01
CA SER A 189 21.63 7.86 11.86
C SER A 189 20.21 7.32 11.99
N LEU A 190 20.03 6.02 11.72
CA LEU A 190 18.76 5.31 11.95
C LEU A 190 18.30 5.38 13.42
N ASN A 191 19.18 5.73 14.35
CA ASN A 191 18.87 5.80 15.78
C ASN A 191 18.86 7.24 16.31
N ALA A 192 18.82 8.24 15.43
CA ALA A 192 18.61 9.61 15.84
C ALA A 192 17.12 9.87 16.11
N ALA A 193 16.83 10.58 17.20
CA ALA A 193 15.48 11.08 17.47
C ALA A 193 15.11 12.16 16.44
N GLY A 194 14.01 11.95 15.74
CA GLY A 194 13.45 12.85 14.74
C GLY A 194 12.40 13.79 15.31
N GLY A 195 11.15 13.54 14.93
CA GLY A 195 9.99 14.33 15.28
C GLY A 195 9.58 14.26 16.75
N HIS A 196 8.42 14.84 17.03
CA HIS A 196 7.80 14.83 18.35
C HIS A 196 7.20 13.46 18.71
N ASP A 197 7.18 13.14 20.01
CA ASP A 197 6.64 11.88 20.56
C ASP A 197 5.10 11.86 20.55
N GLY A 198 4.49 11.80 19.37
CA GLY A 198 3.05 11.92 19.11
C GLY A 198 2.69 13.24 18.43
N PRO A 199 1.42 13.40 17.98
CA PRO A 199 0.97 14.63 17.33
C PRO A 199 0.99 15.80 18.30
N THR A 200 1.52 16.94 17.86
CA THR A 200 1.36 18.24 18.51
C THR A 200 -0.01 18.85 18.19
N ASP A 201 -0.30 20.00 18.78
CA ASP A 201 -1.51 20.78 18.45
C ASP A 201 -1.49 21.24 16.97
N CYS A 202 -0.31 21.59 16.44
CA CYS A 202 -0.15 21.99 15.03
C CYS A 202 -0.38 20.82 14.07
N ASP A 203 0.11 19.63 14.40
CA ASP A 203 -0.14 18.39 13.66
C ASP A 203 -1.63 18.07 13.63
N SER A 204 -2.26 18.12 14.81
CA SER A 204 -3.69 17.86 14.99
C SER A 204 -4.55 18.84 14.18
N ASN A 205 -4.21 20.13 14.17
CA ASN A 205 -4.92 21.13 13.39
C ASN A 205 -4.77 20.89 11.89
N LYS A 206 -3.55 20.56 11.42
CA LYS A 206 -3.32 20.27 10.00
C LYS A 206 -4.01 18.98 9.56
N ALA A 207 -3.99 17.92 10.36
CA ALA A 207 -4.70 16.68 10.09
C ALA A 207 -6.21 16.91 9.92
N LYS A 208 -6.80 17.77 10.76
CA LYS A 208 -8.19 18.17 10.65
C LYS A 208 -8.52 18.86 9.32
N GLU A 209 -7.65 19.76 8.87
CA GLU A 209 -7.80 20.46 7.60
C GLU A 209 -7.70 19.48 6.41
N ASN A 210 -6.67 18.63 6.39
CA ASN A 210 -6.37 17.77 5.24
C ASN A 210 -7.42 16.68 5.03
N ALA A 211 -7.89 16.06 6.10
CA ALA A 211 -8.86 14.98 6.01
C ALA A 211 -10.31 15.47 5.77
N GLY A 212 -10.53 16.79 5.77
CA GLY A 212 -11.86 17.36 5.64
C GLY A 212 -12.79 16.96 6.78
N TYR A 213 -12.28 16.83 8.02
CA TYR A 213 -13.09 16.54 9.23
C TYR A 213 -14.00 17.74 9.57
N THR A 214 -14.91 18.07 8.66
CA THR A 214 -15.97 19.03 8.88
C THR A 214 -17.03 18.38 9.76
N ASN A 215 -17.65 19.20 10.60
CA ASN A 215 -18.54 18.78 11.68
C ASN A 215 -19.89 18.27 11.13
N THR A 216 -19.91 17.21 10.33
CA THR A 216 -21.14 16.53 9.93
C THR A 216 -21.53 15.57 11.04
N THR A 217 -22.32 16.08 11.97
CA THR A 217 -23.21 15.25 12.78
C THR A 217 -23.90 14.22 11.86
N ALA A 218 -23.74 12.93 12.22
CA ALA A 218 -24.28 11.73 11.55
C ALA A 218 -23.45 11.20 10.35
N GLY A 219 -22.77 10.08 10.60
CA GLY A 219 -22.06 9.28 9.61
C GLY A 219 -22.98 8.64 8.57
N GLY A 220 -23.39 9.44 7.60
CA GLY A 220 -23.87 9.02 6.29
C GLY A 220 -23.26 9.93 5.23
N ASN A 221 -23.18 9.48 3.98
CA ASN A 221 -22.84 10.35 2.86
C ASN A 221 -23.86 11.52 2.86
N PRO A 222 -23.43 12.78 3.10
CA PRO A 222 -24.35 13.92 3.20
C PRO A 222 -25.01 14.27 1.85
N CYS A 223 -24.59 13.61 0.76
CA CYS A 223 -25.02 13.88 -0.60
C CYS A 223 -26.16 12.97 -1.07
N THR A 224 -27.21 12.83 -0.24
CA THR A 224 -28.44 12.12 -0.60
C THR A 224 -29.02 12.65 -1.92
N GLY A 225 -29.19 11.77 -2.91
CA GLY A 225 -29.79 12.07 -4.21
C GLY A 225 -28.81 12.50 -5.31
N VAL A 226 -27.51 12.61 -5.00
CA VAL A 226 -26.48 12.85 -6.01
C VAL A 226 -25.98 11.50 -6.53
N SER A 227 -26.36 11.16 -7.76
CA SER A 227 -25.78 10.04 -8.50
C SER A 227 -24.84 10.58 -9.57
N CYS A 228 -23.56 10.24 -9.46
CA CYS A 228 -22.60 10.57 -10.50
C CYS A 228 -22.53 9.44 -11.54
N GLY A 229 -22.17 9.78 -12.78
CA GLY A 229 -21.86 8.76 -13.80
C GLY A 229 -20.64 7.94 -13.38
N SER A 230 -20.44 6.77 -13.99
CA SER A 230 -19.39 5.79 -13.62
C SER A 230 -17.94 6.31 -13.63
N ARG A 231 -17.69 7.53 -14.14
CA ARG A 231 -16.38 8.18 -14.27
C ARG A 231 -16.10 9.24 -13.20
N TYR A 232 -16.97 9.33 -12.19
CA TYR A 232 -16.95 10.38 -11.20
C TYR A 232 -17.34 9.80 -9.84
N TYR A 233 -16.67 10.22 -8.77
CA TYR A 233 -17.14 9.96 -7.41
C TYR A 233 -17.87 11.19 -6.86
N VAL A 234 -18.79 10.98 -5.93
CA VAL A 234 -19.43 12.07 -5.19
C VAL A 234 -18.45 12.49 -4.10
N ASP A 235 -17.91 13.69 -4.19
CA ASP A 235 -17.16 14.28 -3.08
C ASP A 235 -18.14 14.53 -1.92
N PRO A 236 -17.95 13.88 -0.76
CA PRO A 236 -18.86 14.00 0.36
C PRO A 236 -18.83 15.38 1.02
N ASP A 237 -17.84 16.24 0.74
CA ASP A 237 -17.76 17.57 1.35
C ASP A 237 -18.47 18.62 0.49
N THR A 238 -18.40 18.48 -0.83
CA THR A 238 -18.97 19.45 -1.79
C THR A 238 -20.28 18.96 -2.42
N CYS A 239 -20.59 17.67 -2.31
CA CYS A 239 -21.66 16.99 -3.03
C CYS A 239 -21.63 17.21 -4.55
N GLN A 240 -20.42 17.39 -5.09
CA GLN A 240 -20.18 17.52 -6.52
C GLN A 240 -19.60 16.20 -7.07
N CYS A 241 -19.87 15.96 -8.34
CA CYS A 241 -19.22 14.89 -9.07
C CYS A 241 -17.79 15.32 -9.40
N VAL A 242 -16.82 14.76 -8.69
CA VAL A 242 -15.40 14.96 -8.98
C VAL A 242 -14.98 13.89 -9.98
N TYR A 243 -14.30 14.33 -11.03
CA TYR A 243 -13.81 13.44 -12.07
C TYR A 243 -12.82 12.46 -11.46
N ASN A 244 -13.11 11.17 -11.57
CA ASN A 244 -12.25 10.14 -11.04
C ASN A 244 -11.14 9.86 -12.06
N TYR A 245 -10.01 10.55 -11.89
CA TYR A 245 -8.85 10.34 -12.75
C TYR A 245 -8.26 8.91 -12.64
N GLU A 246 -8.56 8.15 -11.57
CA GLU A 246 -8.21 6.72 -11.46
C GLU A 246 -9.10 5.81 -12.32
N TYR A 247 -10.30 6.24 -12.75
CA TYR A 247 -11.27 5.39 -13.47
C TYR A 247 -11.43 5.70 -14.96
N THR A 248 -10.79 6.74 -15.47
CA THR A 248 -10.97 7.15 -16.88
C THR A 248 -9.84 6.78 -17.81
N ASN A 249 -8.81 6.14 -17.27
CA ASN A 249 -7.89 5.38 -18.07
C ASN A 249 -8.26 3.91 -17.88
N GLU A 250 -8.75 3.27 -18.93
CA GLU A 250 -8.66 1.82 -19.14
C GLU A 250 -7.18 1.40 -19.24
N HIS A 251 -6.33 1.86 -18.32
CA HIS A 251 -4.98 1.37 -18.15
C HIS A 251 -5.08 0.24 -17.15
N TRP A 252 -5.71 -0.85 -17.57
CA TRP A 252 -5.46 -2.10 -16.91
C TRP A 252 -3.97 -2.37 -17.05
N ALA A 253 -3.24 -2.39 -15.94
CA ALA A 253 -1.86 -2.77 -15.98
C ALA A 253 -1.75 -4.14 -16.64
N CYS A 254 -0.90 -4.21 -17.66
CA CYS A 254 -0.80 -5.38 -18.52
C CYS A 254 0.61 -5.99 -18.47
N PRO A 255 1.10 -6.38 -17.27
CA PRO A 255 2.42 -6.96 -17.16
C PRO A 255 2.54 -8.27 -17.95
N VAL A 256 3.77 -8.54 -18.41
CA VAL A 256 4.10 -9.74 -19.16
C VAL A 256 4.35 -10.90 -18.20
N LEU A 257 3.46 -11.88 -18.24
CA LEU A 257 3.53 -13.13 -17.50
C LEU A 257 4.11 -14.23 -18.39
N VAL A 258 5.09 -14.96 -17.88
CA VAL A 258 5.73 -16.09 -18.57
C VAL A 258 5.29 -17.39 -17.90
N ASP A 259 4.64 -18.26 -18.67
CA ASP A 259 4.39 -19.66 -18.30
C ASP A 259 5.74 -20.38 -18.42
N VAL A 260 6.40 -20.63 -17.30
CA VAL A 260 7.78 -21.14 -17.30
C VAL A 260 7.81 -22.62 -17.64
N ASN A 261 6.92 -23.46 -17.09
CA ASN A 261 6.95 -24.90 -17.34
C ASN A 261 6.15 -25.32 -18.59
N GLY A 262 5.31 -24.44 -19.12
CA GLY A 262 4.41 -24.71 -20.24
C GLY A 262 3.16 -25.49 -19.84
N ASP A 263 2.76 -25.44 -18.56
CA ASP A 263 1.64 -26.19 -17.99
C ASP A 263 0.40 -25.34 -17.67
N GLY A 264 0.43 -24.04 -17.97
CA GLY A 264 -0.71 -23.14 -17.87
C GLY A 264 -0.40 -21.93 -17.01
N PHE A 265 -1.44 -21.35 -16.41
CA PHE A 265 -1.31 -20.24 -15.48
C PHE A 265 -2.14 -20.50 -14.23
N GLU A 266 -1.59 -20.15 -13.09
CA GLU A 266 -2.23 -20.23 -11.78
C GLU A 266 -2.23 -18.86 -11.11
N LEU A 267 -3.30 -18.09 -11.36
CA LEU A 267 -3.52 -16.78 -10.75
C LEU A 267 -4.50 -16.86 -9.56
N THR A 268 -4.52 -15.84 -8.71
CA THR A 268 -5.47 -15.70 -7.60
C THR A 268 -6.75 -14.96 -7.98
N THR A 269 -7.75 -14.95 -7.10
CA THR A 269 -8.89 -14.01 -7.18
C THR A 269 -8.44 -12.61 -6.76
N PRO A 270 -9.14 -11.53 -7.15
CA PRO A 270 -8.80 -10.18 -6.67
C PRO A 270 -8.81 -10.09 -5.12
N GLU A 271 -9.74 -10.78 -4.46
CA GLU A 271 -9.86 -10.83 -2.99
C GLU A 271 -8.72 -11.59 -2.31
N ASN A 272 -7.93 -12.37 -3.05
CA ASN A 272 -6.72 -13.04 -2.58
C ASN A 272 -5.52 -12.58 -3.41
N GLY A 273 -5.62 -11.39 -3.98
CA GLY A 273 -4.54 -10.72 -4.69
C GLY A 273 -3.51 -10.12 -3.76
N VAL A 274 -2.44 -9.61 -4.35
CA VAL A 274 -1.39 -8.87 -3.65
C VAL A 274 -1.59 -7.37 -3.82
N TYR A 275 -0.87 -6.60 -3.03
CA TYR A 275 -0.83 -5.14 -3.15
C TYR A 275 0.45 -4.72 -3.88
N PHE A 276 0.32 -4.12 -5.05
CA PHE A 276 1.46 -3.71 -5.88
C PHE A 276 1.13 -2.45 -6.68
N ASP A 277 2.07 -1.52 -6.84
CA ASP A 277 1.91 -0.31 -7.66
C ASP A 277 2.18 -0.69 -9.11
N VAL A 278 1.21 -1.37 -9.71
CA VAL A 278 1.37 -1.96 -11.06
C VAL A 278 1.33 -0.92 -12.18
N ASN A 279 0.90 0.31 -11.87
CA ASN A 279 0.82 1.42 -12.81
C ASN A 279 1.99 2.41 -12.69
N ALA A 280 2.82 2.29 -11.65
CA ALA A 280 3.93 3.19 -11.34
C ALA A 280 3.49 4.64 -11.05
N GLU A 281 2.37 4.78 -10.37
CA GLU A 281 1.77 6.08 -10.04
C GLU A 281 2.00 6.47 -8.57
N GLY A 282 2.76 5.68 -7.82
CA GLY A 282 2.98 5.86 -6.37
C GLY A 282 1.80 5.37 -5.53
N HIS A 283 0.89 4.62 -6.15
CA HIS A 283 -0.29 4.07 -5.51
C HIS A 283 -0.30 2.57 -5.72
N LEU A 284 -0.18 1.84 -4.62
CA LEU A 284 -0.39 0.40 -4.65
C LEU A 284 -1.86 0.13 -5.05
N GLU A 285 -2.13 -0.98 -5.71
CA GLU A 285 -3.48 -1.50 -5.96
C GLU A 285 -3.56 -2.96 -5.51
N ARG A 286 -4.74 -3.39 -5.06
CA ARG A 286 -4.96 -4.81 -4.81
C ARG A 286 -5.35 -5.50 -6.10
N ILE A 287 -4.47 -6.33 -6.61
CA ILE A 287 -4.62 -6.96 -7.93
C ILE A 287 -4.47 -8.47 -7.84
N THR A 288 -5.14 -9.19 -8.74
CA THR A 288 -4.84 -10.59 -8.99
C THR A 288 -3.34 -10.77 -9.25
N TRP A 289 -2.81 -11.91 -8.83
CA TRP A 289 -1.38 -12.17 -8.91
C TRP A 289 -1.11 -13.65 -9.15
N THR A 290 0.14 -14.03 -9.38
CA THR A 290 0.56 -15.45 -9.40
C THR A 290 0.28 -16.09 -8.06
N ALA A 291 -0.28 -17.29 -8.03
CA ALA A 291 -0.53 -18.01 -6.79
C ALA A 291 0.79 -18.40 -6.10
N ALA A 292 0.77 -18.58 -4.78
CA ALA A 292 1.98 -18.94 -4.04
C ALA A 292 2.59 -20.27 -4.52
N GLY A 293 3.91 -20.29 -4.73
CA GLY A 293 4.68 -21.49 -5.05
C GLY A 293 4.54 -22.02 -6.48
N VAL A 294 3.89 -21.27 -7.38
CA VAL A 294 3.77 -21.62 -8.81
C VAL A 294 5.02 -21.21 -9.58
N ASP A 295 5.18 -21.72 -10.79
CA ASP A 295 6.34 -21.44 -11.65
C ASP A 295 6.16 -20.22 -12.55
N ASP A 296 4.93 -19.75 -12.74
CA ASP A 296 4.62 -18.54 -13.49
C ASP A 296 5.44 -17.34 -12.98
N ALA A 297 5.99 -16.56 -13.91
CA ALA A 297 6.90 -15.48 -13.56
C ALA A 297 6.63 -14.18 -14.33
N TRP A 298 6.72 -13.05 -13.63
CA TRP A 298 6.67 -11.73 -14.27
C TRP A 298 7.99 -11.45 -14.98
N LEU A 299 7.93 -10.98 -16.22
CA LEU A 299 9.10 -10.47 -16.93
C LEU A 299 9.42 -9.07 -16.44
N VAL A 300 10.61 -8.91 -15.87
CA VAL A 300 11.01 -7.67 -15.19
C VAL A 300 12.40 -7.19 -15.58
N LEU A 301 12.62 -5.89 -15.41
CA LEU A 301 13.90 -5.22 -15.50
C LEU A 301 13.97 -4.18 -14.39
N ASP A 302 14.91 -4.37 -13.45
CA ASP A 302 15.30 -3.34 -12.49
C ASP A 302 15.90 -2.17 -13.30
N ARG A 303 15.15 -1.07 -13.39
CA ARG A 303 15.48 0.07 -14.26
C ARG A 303 16.24 1.15 -13.51
N ASN A 304 16.10 1.19 -12.19
CA ASN A 304 16.76 2.17 -11.33
C ASN A 304 18.01 1.61 -10.63
N ASP A 305 18.34 0.35 -10.87
CA ASP A 305 19.48 -0.42 -10.33
C ASP A 305 19.49 -0.46 -8.78
N ASN A 306 18.31 -0.48 -8.14
CA ASN A 306 18.18 -0.53 -6.68
C ASN A 306 18.19 -1.97 -6.10
N GLY A 307 18.16 -2.99 -6.97
CA GLY A 307 18.24 -4.40 -6.61
C GLY A 307 16.91 -5.05 -6.23
N VAL A 308 15.79 -4.33 -6.35
CA VAL A 308 14.43 -4.85 -6.15
C VAL A 308 13.56 -4.52 -7.36
N ILE A 309 12.36 -5.10 -7.42
CA ILE A 309 11.31 -4.70 -8.36
C ILE A 309 10.22 -4.08 -7.51
N ASP A 310 10.05 -2.77 -7.59
CA ASP A 310 9.24 -2.02 -6.63
C ASP A 310 7.93 -1.48 -7.19
N ASN A 311 7.81 -1.32 -8.52
CA ASN A 311 6.59 -0.85 -9.18
C ASN A 311 6.46 -1.32 -10.66
N GLY A 312 5.33 -0.97 -11.28
CA GLY A 312 4.91 -1.33 -12.63
C GLY A 312 5.85 -0.87 -13.74
N SER A 313 6.63 0.18 -13.50
CA SER A 313 7.61 0.68 -14.48
C SER A 313 8.78 -0.29 -14.65
N GLU A 314 8.95 -1.26 -13.74
CA GLU A 314 9.98 -2.29 -13.76
C GLU A 314 9.46 -3.64 -14.26
N LEU A 315 8.14 -3.83 -14.31
CA LEU A 315 7.50 -4.92 -15.04
C LEU A 315 7.41 -4.54 -16.53
N PHE A 316 7.55 -5.50 -17.44
CA PHE A 316 7.23 -5.24 -18.84
C PHE A 316 5.71 -5.20 -19.01
N GLY A 317 5.14 -4.04 -19.31
CA GLY A 317 3.70 -3.84 -19.54
C GLY A 317 3.43 -2.48 -20.18
N ASN A 318 2.20 -1.97 -20.07
CA ASN A 318 1.83 -0.61 -20.47
C ASN A 318 2.52 0.48 -19.63
N ALA A 319 2.82 0.22 -18.35
CA ALA A 319 3.52 1.15 -17.46
C ALA A 319 5.05 1.20 -17.70
N ALA A 320 5.61 0.22 -18.42
CA ALA A 320 7.02 0.22 -18.80
C ALA A 320 7.33 1.37 -19.76
N SER A 321 8.49 2.00 -19.58
CA SER A 321 8.97 3.06 -20.49
C SER A 321 8.98 2.57 -21.94
N GLN A 322 8.21 3.24 -22.79
CA GLN A 322 8.06 2.96 -24.22
C GLN A 322 7.58 4.21 -24.97
N PRO A 323 7.83 4.32 -26.28
CA PRO A 323 7.25 5.39 -27.09
C PRO A 323 5.73 5.39 -27.06
N ALA A 324 5.13 6.57 -27.15
CA ALA A 324 3.68 6.69 -27.25
C ALA A 324 3.15 5.86 -28.43
N PRO A 325 2.09 5.05 -28.23
CA PRO A 325 1.43 4.32 -29.29
C PRO A 325 0.98 5.20 -30.45
N LEU A 326 1.01 4.65 -31.67
CA LEU A 326 0.34 5.30 -32.80
C LEU A 326 -1.18 5.25 -32.62
N PRO A 327 -1.96 6.13 -33.27
CA PRO A 327 -3.41 6.09 -33.21
C PRO A 327 -3.96 4.71 -33.62
N GLY A 328 -4.73 4.08 -32.73
CA GLY A 328 -5.29 2.75 -32.93
C GLY A 328 -4.40 1.60 -32.44
N GLU A 329 -3.29 1.91 -31.77
CA GLU A 329 -2.49 0.93 -31.04
C GLU A 329 -2.50 1.23 -29.54
N GLU A 330 -2.20 0.22 -28.73
CA GLU A 330 -2.12 0.33 -27.27
C GLU A 330 -0.68 0.08 -26.80
N ALA A 331 -0.31 0.71 -25.67
CA ALA A 331 0.94 0.41 -24.98
C ALA A 331 0.84 -1.01 -24.39
N ASN A 332 1.93 -1.78 -24.49
CA ASN A 332 1.95 -3.16 -23.99
C ASN A 332 3.38 -3.63 -23.72
N GLY A 333 3.54 -4.71 -22.98
CA GLY A 333 4.86 -5.16 -22.52
C GLY A 333 5.76 -5.67 -23.65
N PHE A 334 5.21 -6.23 -24.73
CA PHE A 334 6.02 -6.66 -25.88
C PHE A 334 6.56 -5.47 -26.68
N ARG A 335 5.81 -4.37 -26.78
CA ARG A 335 6.29 -3.13 -27.38
C ARG A 335 7.42 -2.52 -26.55
N ALA A 336 7.24 -2.45 -25.23
CA ALA A 336 8.29 -1.99 -24.34
C ALA A 336 9.56 -2.87 -24.46
N LEU A 337 9.39 -4.19 -24.59
CA LEU A 337 10.51 -5.11 -24.79
C LEU A 337 11.19 -4.91 -26.15
N ALA A 338 10.43 -4.59 -27.20
CA ALA A 338 10.96 -4.36 -28.55
C ALA A 338 11.86 -3.12 -28.67
N GLU A 339 11.78 -2.17 -27.74
CA GLU A 339 12.72 -1.04 -27.70
C GLU A 339 14.17 -1.51 -27.57
N TYR A 340 14.40 -2.59 -26.82
CA TYR A 340 15.75 -3.13 -26.57
C TYR A 340 16.33 -3.98 -27.70
N ASP A 341 15.52 -4.37 -28.69
CA ASP A 341 16.00 -5.03 -29.92
C ASP A 341 16.52 -4.00 -30.93
N LYS A 342 16.23 -2.71 -30.72
CA LYS A 342 16.68 -1.66 -31.63
C LYS A 342 18.21 -1.51 -31.57
N PRO A 343 18.87 -1.26 -32.72
CA PRO A 343 20.31 -0.97 -32.74
C PRO A 343 20.75 0.19 -31.84
N ALA A 344 19.85 1.15 -31.57
CA ALA A 344 20.11 2.27 -30.66
C ALA A 344 20.34 1.82 -29.20
N GLU A 345 19.73 0.71 -28.80
CA GLU A 345 19.87 0.07 -27.48
C GLU A 345 20.88 -1.10 -27.51
N GLY A 346 21.58 -1.29 -28.63
CA GLY A 346 22.56 -2.36 -28.83
C GLY A 346 21.96 -3.70 -29.26
N GLY A 347 20.65 -3.77 -29.51
CA GLY A 347 19.99 -4.94 -30.08
C GLY A 347 20.31 -5.16 -31.56
N ASN A 348 19.89 -6.30 -32.10
CA ASN A 348 20.25 -6.72 -33.45
C ASN A 348 19.12 -6.58 -34.49
N GLY A 349 17.89 -6.25 -34.06
CA GLY A 349 16.73 -6.05 -34.92
C GLY A 349 16.16 -7.34 -35.50
N ASP A 350 16.38 -8.50 -34.86
CA ASP A 350 15.92 -9.81 -35.33
C ASP A 350 14.51 -10.20 -34.83
N GLU A 351 13.86 -9.29 -34.08
CA GLU A 351 12.55 -9.47 -33.47
C GLU A 351 12.51 -10.56 -32.39
N VAL A 352 13.64 -10.88 -31.77
CA VAL A 352 13.78 -11.84 -30.66
C VAL A 352 14.77 -11.34 -29.63
N ILE A 353 14.30 -10.99 -28.44
CA ILE A 353 15.20 -10.71 -27.31
C ILE A 353 15.83 -12.01 -26.81
N ASN A 354 17.14 -12.13 -26.99
CA ASN A 354 17.93 -13.30 -26.62
C ASN A 354 19.36 -12.92 -26.22
N ALA A 355 20.27 -13.90 -26.05
CA ALA A 355 21.64 -13.65 -25.62
C ALA A 355 22.48 -12.74 -26.57
N LEU A 356 22.00 -12.46 -27.77
CA LEU A 356 22.59 -11.49 -28.70
C LEU A 356 22.24 -10.03 -28.37
N ASP A 357 21.24 -9.80 -27.50
CA ASP A 357 20.82 -8.47 -27.04
C ASP A 357 21.38 -8.17 -25.65
N PRO A 358 22.05 -7.02 -25.44
CA PRO A 358 22.64 -6.68 -24.14
C PRO A 358 21.66 -6.68 -22.98
N VAL A 359 20.39 -6.30 -23.22
CA VAL A 359 19.34 -6.27 -22.18
C VAL A 359 19.08 -7.67 -21.60
N PHE A 360 19.27 -8.74 -22.38
CA PHE A 360 18.86 -10.09 -22.00
C PHE A 360 19.55 -10.58 -20.72
N GLN A 361 20.79 -10.16 -20.49
CA GLN A 361 21.53 -10.51 -19.27
C GLN A 361 21.02 -9.75 -18.02
N ARG A 362 20.32 -8.63 -18.21
CA ARG A 362 19.72 -7.82 -17.14
C ARG A 362 18.30 -8.23 -16.83
N LEU A 363 17.56 -8.78 -17.80
CA LEU A 363 16.21 -9.29 -17.59
C LEU A 363 16.17 -10.35 -16.48
N ARG A 364 15.09 -10.34 -15.71
CA ARG A 364 14.77 -11.38 -14.73
C ARG A 364 13.37 -11.92 -14.94
N LEU A 365 13.16 -13.12 -14.44
CA LEU A 365 11.86 -13.73 -14.21
C LEU A 365 11.60 -13.69 -12.71
N TRP A 366 10.60 -12.92 -12.30
CA TRP A 366 10.21 -12.82 -10.90
C TRP A 366 9.14 -13.87 -10.60
N GLN A 367 9.55 -14.92 -9.88
CA GLN A 367 8.65 -15.91 -9.28
C GLN A 367 8.39 -15.51 -7.83
N ASP A 368 7.31 -14.76 -7.59
CA ASP A 368 6.85 -14.42 -6.23
C ASP A 368 6.34 -15.68 -5.51
N ARG A 369 7.25 -16.39 -4.84
CA ARG A 369 6.98 -17.74 -4.32
C ARG A 369 6.14 -17.70 -3.07
N ASN A 370 6.29 -16.64 -2.29
CA ASN A 370 5.59 -16.48 -1.02
C ASN A 370 4.30 -15.62 -1.16
N HIS A 371 4.03 -15.07 -2.35
CA HIS A 371 2.84 -14.29 -2.69
C HIS A 371 2.72 -12.99 -1.86
N ASN A 372 3.81 -12.25 -1.73
CA ASN A 372 3.84 -11.02 -0.92
C ASN A 372 4.09 -9.73 -1.73
N ALA A 373 4.26 -9.84 -3.06
CA ALA A 373 4.63 -8.75 -3.97
C ALA A 373 5.89 -7.98 -3.53
N ILE A 374 6.82 -8.68 -2.89
CA ILE A 374 8.17 -8.21 -2.57
C ILE A 374 9.12 -8.98 -3.44
N SER A 375 9.84 -8.29 -4.32
CA SER A 375 10.91 -8.92 -5.08
C SER A 375 12.10 -9.21 -4.17
N GLU A 376 12.20 -10.46 -3.70
CA GLU A 376 13.32 -10.93 -2.90
C GLU A 376 14.43 -11.49 -3.80
N PRO A 377 15.73 -11.38 -3.42
CA PRO A 377 16.81 -11.92 -4.24
C PRO A 377 16.69 -13.42 -4.58
N GLY A 378 15.99 -14.19 -3.75
CA GLY A 378 15.72 -15.62 -3.99
C GLY A 378 14.57 -15.90 -4.96
N GLU A 379 13.87 -14.86 -5.40
CA GLU A 379 12.71 -14.91 -6.29
C GLU A 379 13.00 -14.37 -7.70
N LEU A 380 14.12 -13.69 -7.88
CA LEU A 380 14.58 -13.17 -9.16
C LEU A 380 15.54 -14.12 -9.86
N TYR A 381 15.08 -14.71 -10.96
CA TYR A 381 15.87 -15.67 -11.75
C TYR A 381 16.36 -15.04 -13.05
N ALA A 382 17.60 -15.29 -13.41
CA ALA A 382 18.06 -15.04 -14.78
C ALA A 382 17.28 -15.95 -15.76
N LEU A 383 16.90 -15.44 -16.93
CA LEU A 383 16.09 -16.18 -17.90
C LEU A 383 16.69 -17.58 -18.22
N PRO A 384 18.00 -17.74 -18.50
CA PRO A 384 18.58 -19.06 -18.76
C PRO A 384 18.53 -20.02 -17.55
N ALA A 385 18.44 -19.51 -16.32
CA ALA A 385 18.31 -20.36 -15.13
C ALA A 385 16.98 -21.11 -15.09
N LEU A 386 15.95 -20.59 -15.78
CA LEU A 386 14.64 -21.22 -15.96
C LEU A 386 14.45 -21.76 -17.39
N ASP A 387 15.56 -22.05 -18.10
CA ASP A 387 15.57 -22.57 -19.47
C ASP A 387 14.86 -21.66 -20.49
N VAL A 388 14.77 -20.35 -20.21
CA VAL A 388 14.30 -19.35 -21.17
C VAL A 388 15.51 -18.76 -21.88
N VAL A 389 15.64 -19.01 -23.18
CA VAL A 389 16.80 -18.58 -23.99
C VAL A 389 16.45 -17.47 -24.98
N GLY A 390 15.17 -17.15 -25.12
CA GLY A 390 14.73 -16.00 -25.91
C GLY A 390 13.22 -15.78 -25.85
N ILE A 391 12.79 -14.56 -26.16
CA ILE A 391 11.38 -14.16 -26.22
C ILE A 391 11.14 -13.49 -27.56
N SER A 392 10.19 -14.00 -28.34
CA SER A 392 9.83 -13.36 -29.60
C SER A 392 9.12 -12.04 -29.35
N LEU A 393 9.34 -11.06 -30.23
CA LEU A 393 8.61 -9.80 -30.27
C LEU A 393 7.38 -9.87 -31.20
N LYS A 394 7.18 -11.01 -31.88
CA LYS A 394 6.01 -11.28 -32.74
C LYS A 394 4.84 -11.77 -31.92
N TYR A 395 4.20 -10.86 -31.20
CA TYR A 395 3.01 -11.17 -30.42
C TYR A 395 1.74 -11.21 -31.28
N LYS A 396 0.71 -11.88 -30.76
CA LYS A 396 -0.63 -11.93 -31.37
C LYS A 396 -1.69 -11.60 -30.33
N GLU A 397 -2.72 -10.91 -30.78
CA GLU A 397 -3.93 -10.67 -29.98
C GLU A 397 -4.57 -12.00 -29.58
N SER A 398 -5.11 -12.01 -28.37
CA SER A 398 -5.87 -13.08 -27.77
C SER A 398 -7.08 -12.48 -27.06
N LYS A 399 -8.16 -13.26 -27.01
CA LYS A 399 -9.41 -12.92 -26.33
C LYS A 399 -9.67 -13.83 -25.14
N ARG A 400 -8.60 -14.41 -24.60
CA ARG A 400 -8.67 -15.34 -23.48
C ARG A 400 -8.93 -14.55 -22.21
N VAL A 401 -9.91 -15.00 -21.45
CA VAL A 401 -10.22 -14.53 -20.11
C VAL A 401 -10.19 -15.75 -19.19
N ASP A 402 -9.54 -15.66 -18.04
CA ASP A 402 -9.57 -16.74 -17.07
C ASP A 402 -10.84 -16.71 -16.21
N LYS A 403 -10.94 -17.63 -15.25
CA LYS A 403 -12.10 -17.73 -14.34
C LYS A 403 -12.16 -16.62 -13.28
N TYR A 404 -11.11 -15.82 -13.14
CA TYR A 404 -11.01 -14.71 -12.18
C TYR A 404 -11.23 -13.35 -12.84
N GLY A 405 -11.32 -13.31 -14.17
CA GLY A 405 -11.55 -12.11 -14.96
C GLY A 405 -10.28 -11.53 -15.58
N ASN A 406 -9.11 -12.15 -15.41
CA ASN A 406 -7.87 -11.64 -16.01
C ASN A 406 -7.92 -11.78 -17.52
N HIS A 407 -7.59 -10.73 -18.27
CA HIS A 407 -7.60 -10.73 -19.73
C HIS A 407 -6.19 -10.95 -20.28
N PHE A 408 -6.02 -12.01 -21.03
CA PHE A 408 -4.77 -12.39 -21.68
C PHE A 408 -4.74 -11.82 -23.10
N MET A 409 -4.38 -10.53 -23.19
CA MET A 409 -4.59 -9.66 -24.36
C MET A 409 -3.66 -9.98 -25.51
N TYR A 410 -2.38 -10.19 -25.23
CA TYR A 410 -1.39 -10.56 -26.24
C TYR A 410 -0.59 -11.78 -25.79
N ARG A 411 -0.14 -12.58 -26.74
CA ARG A 411 0.79 -13.69 -26.49
C ARG A 411 1.95 -13.70 -27.44
N SER A 412 3.11 -14.06 -26.94
CA SER A 412 4.31 -14.26 -27.73
C SER A 412 5.04 -15.55 -27.38
N LYS A 413 5.77 -16.09 -28.36
CA LYS A 413 6.49 -17.35 -28.22
C LYS A 413 7.73 -17.16 -27.34
N VAL A 414 7.94 -18.10 -26.42
CA VAL A 414 9.15 -18.20 -25.61
C VAL A 414 9.99 -19.37 -26.13
N TYR A 415 11.29 -19.14 -26.28
CA TYR A 415 12.25 -20.13 -26.73
C TYR A 415 12.99 -20.72 -25.52
N ASP A 416 13.24 -22.03 -25.59
CA ASP A 416 14.06 -22.76 -24.63
C ASP A 416 15.28 -23.38 -25.33
N SER A 417 16.16 -24.03 -24.55
CA SER A 417 17.35 -24.68 -25.08
C SER A 417 17.08 -25.77 -26.13
N GLN A 418 15.83 -26.25 -26.24
CA GLN A 418 15.39 -27.26 -27.19
C GLN A 418 14.65 -26.67 -28.41
N SER A 419 14.74 -25.36 -28.64
CA SER A 419 14.07 -24.65 -29.75
C SER A 419 12.54 -24.61 -29.62
N ALA A 420 12.08 -24.38 -28.38
CA ALA A 420 10.72 -24.15 -27.89
C ALA A 420 9.85 -25.40 -27.68
N ARG A 421 9.64 -25.78 -26.42
CA ARG A 421 8.57 -26.65 -25.97
C ARG A 421 7.19 -26.10 -26.39
N VAL A 422 6.33 -27.01 -26.83
CA VAL A 422 4.91 -26.71 -27.05
C VAL A 422 4.28 -26.35 -25.71
N GLY A 423 3.71 -25.15 -25.59
CA GLY A 423 3.00 -24.71 -24.39
C GLY A 423 3.66 -23.54 -23.66
N ARG A 424 4.95 -23.28 -23.87
CA ARG A 424 5.65 -22.15 -23.23
C ARG A 424 5.35 -20.82 -23.94
N TRP A 425 4.68 -19.91 -23.26
CA TRP A 425 4.25 -18.62 -23.81
C TRP A 425 4.47 -17.48 -22.82
N ALA A 426 4.77 -16.30 -23.36
CA ALA A 426 4.69 -15.04 -22.63
C ALA A 426 3.35 -14.38 -22.98
N TRP A 427 2.72 -13.73 -22.02
CA TRP A 427 1.41 -13.11 -22.17
C TRP A 427 1.40 -11.72 -21.57
N ASP A 428 0.86 -10.77 -22.30
CA ASP A 428 0.49 -9.47 -21.76
C ASP A 428 -0.89 -9.63 -21.11
N VAL A 429 -0.94 -9.52 -19.77
CA VAL A 429 -2.12 -9.89 -18.98
C VAL A 429 -2.65 -8.68 -18.22
N THR A 430 -3.85 -8.26 -18.57
CA THR A 430 -4.65 -7.33 -17.78
C THR A 430 -5.13 -8.01 -16.50
N LEU A 431 -4.68 -7.47 -15.37
CA LEU A 431 -5.02 -7.98 -14.04
C LEU A 431 -6.28 -7.32 -13.51
N MET A 432 -7.07 -8.11 -12.78
CA MET A 432 -8.26 -7.62 -12.10
C MET A 432 -7.87 -6.98 -10.78
N SER A 433 -8.28 -5.73 -10.56
CA SER A 433 -8.19 -5.07 -9.27
C SER A 433 -9.45 -5.33 -8.42
N TYR A 434 -9.28 -5.33 -7.09
CA TYR A 434 -10.36 -5.47 -6.11
C TYR A 434 -10.85 -4.14 -5.59
#